data_AF-A0AAT9HX41-F1
#
_entry.id   AF-A0AAT9HX41-F1
#
_cell.length_a   1.000
_cell.length_b   1.000
_cell.length_c   1.000
_cell.angle_alpha   90.00
_cell.angle_beta   90.00
_cell.angle_gamma   90.00
#
_symmetry.space_group_name_H-M   'P 1'
#
loop_
_entity.id
_entity.type
_entity.pdbx_description
1 polymer ?
#
loop_
_entity_poly.entity_id
_entity_poly.type
_entity_poly.pdbx_seq_one_letter_code
_entity_poly.pdbx_strand_id
1 'polypeptide(L)'
;MIAVLGALWWRLGTPRRQPATAPALFDDRPRSAAGHRAAAEAHAAQGHWNQAVRERMRALVRALEERALLDNRPGRTADEAAAEAGRALPAHTTRLHDAARAFDDVTYGGRTATEGSYRLLAELDRDLERAKPHLAATGSGTADDAHRGAAG
;
A
#
# COMPACT_ATOMS: atom_id res chain seq x y z
N MET A 1 5.39 35.11 21.35
CA MET A 1 3.95 34.84 21.15
C MET A 1 3.80 33.41 20.63
N ILE A 2 3.74 32.44 21.54
CA ILE A 2 3.71 31.00 21.26
C ILE A 2 2.36 30.52 21.78
N ALA A 3 1.37 30.33 20.91
CA ALA A 3 0.14 29.56 21.19
C ALA A 3 -0.84 29.66 20.00
N VAL A 4 -0.73 28.80 18.97
CA VAL A 4 -1.90 28.33 18.18
C VAL A 4 -1.65 26.95 17.52
N LEU A 5 -0.42 26.52 17.27
CA LEU A 5 -0.18 25.33 16.42
C LEU A 5 -0.58 23.96 17.02
N GLY A 6 -0.94 23.88 18.31
CA GLY A 6 -1.32 22.62 18.97
C GLY A 6 -2.76 22.16 18.75
N ALA A 7 -3.67 23.04 18.30
CA ALA A 7 -5.10 22.75 18.31
C ALA A 7 -5.61 21.96 17.07
N LEU A 8 -4.80 21.84 16.00
CA LEU A 8 -5.24 21.16 14.78
C LEU A 8 -4.88 19.67 14.72
N TRP A 9 -3.98 19.19 15.58
CA TRP A 9 -3.60 17.77 15.63
C TRP A 9 -4.66 16.86 16.26
N TRP A 10 -5.59 17.42 17.04
CA TRP A 10 -6.59 16.61 17.76
C TRP A 10 -7.76 16.14 16.89
N ARG A 11 -7.99 16.75 15.72
CA ARG A 11 -9.20 16.48 14.91
C ARG A 11 -9.03 15.43 13.81
N LEU A 12 -7.84 14.85 13.67
CA LEU A 12 -7.57 13.71 12.77
C LEU A 12 -7.10 12.46 13.53
N GLY A 13 -7.41 12.40 14.84
CA GLY A 13 -7.21 11.23 15.67
C GLY A 13 -8.40 10.28 15.58
N THR A 14 -8.45 9.42 14.57
CA THR A 14 -9.04 8.09 14.76
C THR A 14 -7.93 7.06 14.59
N PRO A 15 -7.25 6.66 15.67
CA PRO A 15 -6.39 5.51 15.63
C PRO A 15 -7.29 4.31 15.40
N ARG A 16 -7.30 3.77 14.18
CA ARG A 16 -7.80 2.41 13.98
C ARG A 16 -6.87 1.51 14.77
N ARG A 17 -7.36 1.02 15.91
CA ARG A 17 -6.76 -0.09 16.65
C ARG A 17 -6.63 -1.26 15.67
N GLN A 18 -5.44 -1.45 15.14
CA GLN A 18 -5.03 -2.74 14.63
C GLN A 18 -4.61 -3.58 15.84
N PRO A 19 -4.97 -4.87 15.89
CA PRO A 19 -4.48 -5.75 16.93
C PRO A 19 -2.95 -5.78 16.84
N ALA A 20 -2.29 -5.23 17.85
CA ALA A 20 -0.86 -5.39 18.03
C ALA A 20 -0.62 -6.86 18.40
N THR A 21 -0.34 -7.70 17.40
CA THR A 21 0.22 -9.01 17.66
C THR A 21 1.57 -8.80 18.35
N ALA A 22 1.74 -9.46 19.50
CA ALA A 22 2.88 -9.36 20.41
C ALA A 22 4.23 -9.42 19.68
N PRO A 23 5.30 -8.80 20.22
CA PRO A 23 6.60 -8.84 19.57
C PRO A 23 7.12 -10.28 19.61
N ALA A 24 7.00 -10.99 18.50
CA ALA A 24 7.75 -12.20 18.29
C ALA A 24 9.22 -11.79 18.18
N LEU A 25 9.95 -12.02 19.27
CA LEU A 25 11.40 -12.03 19.29
C LEU A 25 11.84 -12.94 18.13
N PHE A 26 12.48 -12.36 17.12
CA PHE A 26 12.95 -12.99 15.88
C PHE A 26 11.85 -13.34 14.86
N ASP A 27 11.21 -12.34 14.27
CA ASP A 27 10.53 -12.51 12.98
C ASP A 27 11.47 -11.95 11.89
N ASP A 28 12.17 -12.84 11.16
CA ASP A 28 12.82 -12.52 9.87
C ASP A 28 11.78 -12.21 8.77
N ARG A 29 10.52 -12.02 9.17
CA ARG A 29 9.40 -11.70 8.33
C ARG A 29 9.53 -10.25 7.86
N PRO A 30 9.38 -10.00 6.54
CA PRO A 30 9.32 -8.65 6.02
C PRO A 30 8.30 -7.80 6.78
N ARG A 31 8.68 -6.56 7.09
CA ARG A 31 7.85 -5.62 7.84
C ARG A 31 6.48 -5.46 7.16
N SER A 32 5.41 -5.46 7.96
CA SER A 32 4.04 -5.35 7.46
C SER A 32 3.75 -3.98 6.84
N ALA A 33 2.70 -3.88 6.02
CA ALA A 33 2.26 -2.62 5.46
C ALA A 33 2.00 -1.57 6.55
N ALA A 34 1.31 -1.96 7.63
CA ALA A 34 1.06 -1.12 8.79
C ALA A 34 2.35 -0.63 9.47
N GLY A 35 3.36 -1.51 9.60
CA GLY A 35 4.65 -1.15 10.16
C GLY A 35 5.38 -0.10 9.33
N HIS A 36 5.29 -0.18 8.00
CA HIS A 36 5.84 0.82 7.09
C HIS A 36 5.06 2.15 7.16
N ARG A 37 3.72 2.12 7.30
CA ARG A 37 2.94 3.36 7.50
C ARG A 37 3.34 4.11 8.76
N ALA A 38 3.48 3.40 9.87
CA ALA A 38 3.92 3.99 11.13
C ALA A 38 5.32 4.64 11.00
N ALA A 39 6.24 3.99 10.30
CA ALA A 39 7.57 4.56 10.03
C ALA A 39 7.49 5.81 9.13
N ALA A 40 6.66 5.76 8.08
CA ALA A 40 6.44 6.88 7.18
C ALA A 40 5.87 8.11 7.92
N GLU A 41 4.88 7.90 8.78
CA GLU A 41 4.27 8.94 9.62
C GLU A 41 5.27 9.53 10.63
N ALA A 42 6.13 8.70 11.23
CA ALA A 42 7.18 9.17 12.13
C ALA A 42 8.21 10.06 11.41
N HIS A 43 8.57 9.73 10.17
CA HIS A 43 9.43 10.58 9.34
C HIS A 43 8.73 11.88 8.91
N ALA A 44 7.47 11.80 8.49
CA ALA A 44 6.68 12.97 8.11
C ALA A 44 6.53 13.97 9.28
N ALA A 45 6.30 13.49 10.50
CA ALA A 45 6.19 14.31 11.70
C ALA A 45 7.48 15.10 12.01
N GLN A 46 8.63 14.62 11.54
CA GLN A 46 9.94 15.27 11.67
C GLN A 46 10.31 16.11 10.45
N GLY A 47 9.45 16.20 9.43
CA GLY A 47 9.76 16.87 8.16
C GLY A 47 10.75 16.09 7.27
N HIS A 48 11.02 14.82 7.58
CA HIS A 48 11.91 13.95 6.81
C HIS A 48 11.19 13.36 5.59
N TRP A 49 10.79 14.22 4.66
CA TRP A 49 9.88 13.88 3.56
C TRP A 49 10.41 12.77 2.63
N ASN A 50 11.73 12.73 2.36
CA ASN A 50 12.32 11.70 1.50
C ASN A 50 12.14 10.31 2.10
N GLN A 51 12.42 10.17 3.40
CA GLN A 51 12.24 8.94 4.14
C GLN A 51 10.75 8.59 4.26
N ALA A 52 9.91 9.59 4.52
CA ALA A 52 8.46 9.40 4.61
C ALA A 52 7.84 8.86 3.30
N VAL A 53 8.22 9.43 2.15
CA VAL A 53 7.78 8.96 0.83
C VAL A 53 8.26 7.53 0.57
N ARG A 54 9.53 7.22 0.87
CA ARG A 54 10.08 5.87 0.68
C ARG A 54 9.38 4.82 1.54
N GLU A 55 9.16 5.11 2.81
CA GLU A 55 8.41 4.22 3.70
C GLU A 55 6.94 4.09 3.29
N ARG A 56 6.32 5.16 2.78
CA ARG A 56 4.93 5.08 2.32
C ARG A 56 4.79 4.25 1.04
N MET A 57 5.74 4.33 0.12
CA MET A 57 5.77 3.47 -1.06
C MET A 57 5.97 2.00 -0.67
N ARG A 58 6.87 1.72 0.29
CA ARG A 58 7.03 0.36 0.86
C ARG A 58 5.73 -0.16 1.47
N ALA A 59 5.00 0.68 2.20
CA ALA A 59 3.70 0.33 2.74
C ALA A 59 2.67 0.00 1.64
N LEU A 60 2.61 0.81 0.59
CA LEU A 60 1.67 0.64 -0.51
C LEU A 60 1.89 -0.67 -1.26
N VAL A 61 3.15 -0.96 -1.66
CA VAL A 61 3.50 -2.22 -2.34
C VAL A 61 3.18 -3.41 -1.43
N ARG A 62 3.59 -3.34 -0.16
CA ARG A 62 3.32 -4.41 0.81
C ARG A 62 1.82 -4.64 1.03
N ALA A 63 1.01 -3.58 1.06
CA ALA A 63 -0.44 -3.70 1.21
C ALA A 63 -1.09 -4.39 0.00
N LEU A 64 -0.55 -4.17 -1.20
CA LEU A 64 -1.02 -4.84 -2.41
C LEU A 64 -0.61 -6.32 -2.43
N GLU A 65 0.61 -6.65 -2.01
CA GLU A 65 1.09 -8.03 -1.84
C GLU A 65 0.29 -8.80 -0.77
N GLU A 66 0.07 -8.19 0.40
CA GLU A 66 -0.71 -8.79 1.51
C GLU A 66 -2.16 -9.11 1.10
N ARG A 67 -2.66 -8.44 0.05
CA ARG A 67 -3.99 -8.64 -0.52
C ARG A 67 -3.98 -9.53 -1.78
N ALA A 68 -2.85 -10.13 -2.11
CA ALA A 68 -2.63 -10.95 -3.30
C ALA A 68 -2.98 -10.22 -4.62
N LEU A 69 -2.81 -8.90 -4.66
CA LEU A 69 -2.95 -8.08 -5.87
C LEU A 69 -1.62 -7.94 -6.62
N LEU A 70 -0.52 -8.30 -5.96
CA LEU A 70 0.81 -8.35 -6.51
C LEU A 70 1.47 -9.68 -6.11
N ASP A 71 2.14 -10.32 -7.06
CA ASP A 71 3.03 -11.44 -6.74
C ASP A 71 4.27 -10.93 -5.98
N ASN A 72 4.62 -11.60 -4.89
CA ASN A 72 5.82 -11.26 -4.11
C ASN A 72 7.07 -11.65 -4.92
N ARG A 73 7.65 -10.66 -5.60
CA ARG A 73 8.86 -10.84 -6.42
C ARG A 73 9.91 -9.81 -6.04
N PRO A 74 11.07 -10.23 -5.50
CA PRO A 74 12.15 -9.30 -5.19
C PRO A 74 12.68 -8.64 -6.47
N GLY A 75 13.01 -7.35 -6.38
CA GLY A 75 13.57 -6.57 -7.49
C GLY A 75 12.56 -5.83 -8.37
N ARG A 76 11.26 -5.88 -8.04
CA ARG A 76 10.22 -5.11 -8.76
C ARG A 76 10.38 -3.61 -8.52
N THR A 77 10.25 -2.83 -9.60
CA THR A 77 10.25 -1.36 -9.56
C THR A 77 8.89 -0.79 -9.17
N ALA A 78 8.84 0.50 -8.81
CA ALA A 78 7.61 1.20 -8.46
C ALA A 78 6.60 1.23 -9.62
N ASP A 79 7.07 1.52 -10.84
CA ASP A 79 6.26 1.55 -12.06
C ASP A 79 5.67 0.18 -12.39
N GLU A 80 6.45 -0.89 -12.26
CA GLU A 80 5.95 -2.26 -12.49
C GLU A 80 4.87 -2.64 -11.47
N ALA A 81 5.03 -2.26 -10.20
CA ALA A 81 4.02 -2.47 -9.18
C ALA A 81 2.73 -1.67 -9.49
N ALA A 82 2.86 -0.43 -9.94
CA ALA A 82 1.72 0.40 -10.34
C ALA A 82 0.96 -0.17 -11.54
N ALA A 83 1.69 -0.62 -12.57
CA ALA A 83 1.10 -1.21 -13.77
C ALA A 83 0.34 -2.52 -13.46
N GLU A 84 0.91 -3.39 -12.62
CA GLU A 84 0.26 -4.64 -12.19
C GLU A 84 -0.96 -4.37 -11.31
N ALA A 85 -0.83 -3.48 -10.32
CA ALA A 85 -1.95 -3.10 -9.46
C ALA A 85 -3.09 -2.44 -10.25
N GLY A 86 -2.77 -1.63 -11.26
CA GLY A 86 -3.76 -1.01 -12.14
C GLY A 86 -4.61 -2.00 -12.92
N ARG A 87 -4.08 -3.20 -13.22
CA ARG A 87 -4.88 -4.28 -13.83
C ARG A 87 -5.94 -4.83 -12.88
N ALA A 88 -5.62 -4.97 -11.60
CA ALA A 88 -6.56 -5.44 -10.57
C ALA A 88 -7.50 -4.33 -10.05
N LEU A 89 -7.10 -3.06 -10.21
CA LEU A 89 -7.78 -1.87 -9.71
C LEU A 89 -7.88 -0.78 -10.79
N PRO A 90 -8.68 -0.98 -11.86
CA PRO A 90 -8.70 -0.08 -13.01
C PRO A 90 -9.10 1.37 -12.65
N ALA A 91 -9.94 1.54 -11.63
CA ALA A 91 -10.35 2.86 -11.14
C ALA A 91 -9.21 3.67 -10.50
N HIS A 92 -8.08 3.02 -10.16
CA HIS A 92 -6.94 3.64 -9.48
C HIS A 92 -5.69 3.72 -10.35
N THR A 93 -5.73 3.27 -11.61
CA THR A 93 -4.56 3.21 -12.51
C THR A 93 -3.82 4.53 -12.63
N THR A 94 -4.52 5.64 -12.90
CA THR A 94 -3.87 6.96 -13.03
C THR A 94 -3.18 7.36 -11.73
N ARG A 95 -3.86 7.19 -10.58
CA ARG A 95 -3.29 7.55 -9.28
C ARG A 95 -2.10 6.67 -8.89
N LEU A 96 -2.14 5.37 -9.23
CA LEU A 96 -1.01 4.45 -9.05
C LEU A 96 0.21 4.92 -9.86
N HIS A 97 -0.01 5.31 -11.11
CA HIS A 97 1.05 5.81 -11.98
C HIS A 97 1.63 7.15 -11.49
N ASP A 98 0.78 8.06 -11.01
CA ASP A 98 1.22 9.34 -10.44
C ASP A 98 2.06 9.13 -9.18
N ALA A 99 1.69 8.15 -8.33
CA ALA A 99 2.43 7.80 -7.13
C ALA A 99 3.79 7.16 -7.44
N ALA A 100 3.86 6.24 -8.41
CA ALA A 100 5.13 5.66 -8.86
C ALA A 100 6.07 6.74 -9.40
N ARG A 101 5.56 7.61 -10.27
CA ARG A 101 6.32 8.73 -10.82
C ARG A 101 6.85 9.66 -9.72
N ALA A 102 5.99 10.08 -8.79
CA ALA A 102 6.40 10.93 -7.67
C ALA A 102 7.48 10.28 -6.80
N PHE A 103 7.43 8.95 -6.62
CA PHE A 103 8.45 8.19 -5.90
C PHE A 103 9.76 8.11 -6.68
N ASP A 104 9.72 7.81 -7.97
CA ASP A 104 10.92 7.67 -8.81
C ASP A 104 11.64 9.00 -8.99
N ASP A 105 10.88 10.07 -9.13
CA ASP A 105 11.38 11.42 -9.18
C ASP A 105 12.17 11.81 -7.91
N VAL A 106 11.75 11.31 -6.74
CA VAL A 106 12.44 11.50 -5.46
C VAL A 106 13.63 10.56 -5.29
N THR A 107 13.48 9.30 -5.71
CA THR A 107 14.46 8.24 -5.44
C THR A 107 15.60 8.23 -6.44
N TYR A 108 15.28 8.47 -7.72
CA TYR A 108 16.20 8.39 -8.85
C TYR A 108 16.34 9.74 -9.57
N GLY A 109 15.30 10.57 -9.59
CA GLY A 109 15.29 11.88 -10.25
C GLY A 109 15.98 13.01 -9.48
N GLY A 110 16.56 12.73 -8.29
CA GLY A 110 17.29 13.70 -7.47
C GLY A 110 16.42 14.81 -6.88
N ARG A 111 15.09 14.69 -6.94
CA ARG A 111 14.18 15.72 -6.41
C ARG A 111 13.95 15.52 -4.92
N THR A 112 13.92 16.63 -4.17
CA THR A 112 13.57 16.58 -2.75
C THR A 112 12.07 16.31 -2.62
N ALA A 113 11.71 15.26 -1.90
CA ALA A 113 10.31 15.01 -1.55
C ALA A 113 9.72 16.18 -0.77
N THR A 114 8.45 16.45 -1.04
CA THR A 114 7.67 17.46 -0.33
C THR A 114 6.59 16.81 0.51
N GLU A 115 6.00 17.58 1.43
CA GLU A 115 4.79 17.16 2.13
C GLU A 115 3.67 16.79 1.15
N GLY A 116 3.53 17.53 0.03
CA GLY A 116 2.54 17.23 -1.00
C GLY A 116 2.74 15.85 -1.64
N SER A 117 3.99 15.51 -1.98
CA SER A 117 4.35 14.19 -2.52
C SER A 117 4.01 13.08 -1.52
N TYR A 118 4.32 13.28 -0.23
CA TYR A 118 3.96 12.32 0.81
C TYR A 118 2.43 12.16 0.95
N ARG A 119 1.68 13.27 0.98
CA ARG A 119 0.22 13.24 1.11
C ARG A 119 -0.45 12.51 -0.05
N LEU A 120 0.04 12.69 -1.29
CA LEU A 120 -0.44 11.98 -2.47
C LEU A 120 -0.34 10.46 -2.28
N LEU A 121 0.83 9.95 -1.87
CA LEU A 121 1.02 8.53 -1.59
C LEU A 121 0.17 8.06 -0.40
N ALA A 122 0.03 8.88 0.63
CA ALA A 122 -0.73 8.52 1.82
C ALA A 122 -2.24 8.46 1.58
N GLU A 123 -2.77 9.33 0.72
CA GLU A 123 -4.17 9.28 0.27
C GLU A 123 -4.43 8.07 -0.59
N LEU A 124 -3.56 7.79 -1.56
CA LEU A 124 -3.69 6.61 -2.41
C LEU A 124 -3.70 5.32 -1.57
N ASP A 125 -2.73 5.13 -0.68
CA ASP A 125 -2.68 3.93 0.17
C ASP A 125 -3.96 3.76 1.01
N ARG A 126 -4.51 4.85 1.59
CA ARG A 126 -5.79 4.82 2.31
C ARG A 126 -6.98 4.49 1.42
N ASP A 127 -7.00 4.98 0.19
CA ASP A 127 -8.07 4.70 -0.77
C ASP A 127 -8.01 3.25 -1.22
N LEU A 128 -6.81 2.74 -1.49
CA LEU A 128 -6.57 1.34 -1.85
C LEU A 128 -7.01 0.40 -0.73
N GLU A 129 -6.73 0.70 0.55
CA GLU A 129 -7.23 -0.09 1.69
C GLU A 129 -8.75 -0.27 1.69
N ARG A 130 -9.49 0.73 1.21
CA ARG A 130 -10.96 0.71 1.17
C ARG A 130 -11.51 0.16 -0.15
N ALA A 131 -10.71 0.19 -1.21
CA ALA A 131 -11.11 -0.30 -2.52
C ALA A 131 -11.35 -1.81 -2.48
N LYS A 132 -12.48 -2.27 -3.01
CA LYS A 132 -12.69 -3.71 -3.25
C LYS A 132 -11.98 -4.09 -4.55
N PRO A 133 -11.09 -5.09 -4.55
CA PRO A 133 -10.47 -5.55 -5.78
C PRO A 133 -11.52 -6.06 -6.75
N HIS A 134 -11.35 -5.79 -8.04
CA HIS A 134 -12.01 -6.60 -9.05
C HIS A 134 -11.27 -7.94 -9.07
N LEU A 135 -11.67 -8.84 -8.17
CA LEU A 135 -11.38 -10.25 -8.38
C LEU A 135 -12.05 -10.60 -9.69
N ALA A 136 -11.27 -10.67 -10.77
CA ALA A 136 -11.70 -11.38 -11.95
C ALA A 136 -12.16 -12.73 -11.42
N ALA A 137 -13.46 -13.02 -11.52
CA ALA A 137 -14.03 -14.27 -11.08
C ALA A 137 -13.28 -15.37 -11.83
N THR A 138 -12.28 -15.96 -11.18
CA THR A 138 -11.63 -17.16 -11.68
C THR A 138 -12.75 -18.17 -11.76
N GLY A 139 -13.12 -18.50 -12.99
CA GLY A 139 -14.33 -19.24 -13.30
C GLY A 139 -14.45 -20.48 -12.43
N SER A 140 -15.50 -20.51 -11.62
CA SER A 140 -16.10 -21.77 -11.21
C SER A 140 -16.79 -22.35 -12.44
N GLY A 141 -16.04 -23.08 -13.25
CA GLY A 141 -16.51 -23.92 -14.35
C GLY A 141 -15.39 -24.92 -14.59
N THR A 142 -15.53 -26.21 -14.32
CA THR A 142 -16.70 -27.07 -14.35
C THR A 142 -16.45 -28.28 -13.46
N ALA A 143 -17.28 -28.48 -12.44
CA ALA A 143 -17.56 -29.80 -11.90
C ALA A 143 -18.84 -30.28 -12.59
N ASP A 144 -18.73 -31.01 -13.71
CA ASP A 144 -19.76 -31.94 -14.16
C ASP A 144 -19.21 -32.88 -15.25
N ASP A 145 -18.32 -33.81 -14.90
CA ASP A 145 -18.05 -34.97 -15.76
C ASP A 145 -17.47 -36.14 -14.95
N ALA A 146 -18.23 -36.65 -13.96
CA ALA A 146 -17.91 -37.91 -13.29
C ALA A 146 -19.12 -38.60 -12.62
N HIS A 147 -20.35 -38.36 -13.08
CA HIS A 147 -21.51 -39.09 -12.57
C HIS A 147 -22.52 -39.46 -13.68
N ARG A 148 -22.09 -40.24 -14.66
CA ARG A 148 -23.03 -40.95 -15.55
C ARG A 148 -22.51 -42.30 -16.05
N GLY A 149 -23.06 -43.37 -15.48
CA GLY A 149 -23.14 -44.71 -16.07
C GLY A 149 -22.05 -45.68 -15.60
N ALA A 150 -22.35 -46.93 -15.21
CA ALA A 150 -23.60 -47.63 -15.14
C ALA A 150 -23.42 -48.87 -14.25
N ALA A 151 -24.44 -49.17 -13.47
CA ALA A 151 -24.72 -50.53 -13.05
C ALA A 151 -25.17 -51.34 -14.28
N GLY A 152 -24.69 -52.57 -14.39
CA GLY A 152 -25.04 -53.55 -15.43
C GLY A 152 -24.15 -54.77 -15.29
#